data_AF-A0A414NTL1-F1
#
_entry.id   AF-A0A414NTL1-F1
#
_cell.length_a   1.000
_cell.length_b   1.000
_cell.length_c   1.000
_cell.angle_alpha   90.00
_cell.angle_beta   90.00
_cell.angle_gamma   90.00
#
_symmetry.space_group_name_H-M   'P 1'
#
loop_
_entity.id
_entity.type
_entity.pdbx_description
1 polymer ?
#
loop_
_entity_poly.entity_id
_entity_poly.type
_entity_poly.pdbx_seq_one_letter_code
_entity_poly.pdbx_strand_id
1 'polypeptide(L)'
;MIKSIRVQLLPNNKQKTKLFQFAGAARYAYNWALNKQMDNFREGHKIQTDNDLRREFTILRHSEGSEWLQDVSNNVTKQAIKDLCIAYKNFFRKQKQPGYIKYSSKKIAHYNRIGKNLTVYDMNGHPK
;
A
#
# COMPACT_ATOMS: atom_id res chain seq x y z
N MET A 1 24.51 -9.41 27.07
CA MET A 1 24.46 -10.27 25.87
C MET A 1 23.00 -10.55 25.54
N ILE A 2 22.46 -10.04 24.43
CA ILE A 2 21.08 -10.33 24.01
C ILE A 2 21.07 -11.73 23.40
N LYS A 3 20.32 -12.67 23.98
CA LYS A 3 20.09 -14.00 23.40
C LYS A 3 18.87 -13.96 22.51
N SER A 4 18.98 -14.42 21.27
CA SER A 4 17.85 -14.59 20.35
C SER A 4 17.59 -16.06 20.10
N ILE A 5 16.30 -16.45 20.08
CA ILE A 5 15.87 -17.82 19.73
C ILE A 5 15.24 -17.76 18.34
N ARG A 6 15.64 -18.68 17.46
CA ARG A 6 14.99 -18.88 16.15
C ARG A 6 13.98 -20.00 16.29
N VAL A 7 12.71 -19.72 16.00
CA VAL A 7 11.61 -20.69 16.06
C VAL A 7 10.98 -20.82 14.68
N GLN A 8 10.72 -22.05 14.25
CA GLN A 8 9.95 -22.35 13.05
C GLN A 8 8.56 -22.86 13.46
N LEU A 9 7.52 -22.29 12.85
CA LEU A 9 6.15 -22.79 13.01
C LEU A 9 5.93 -24.00 12.10
N LEU A 10 5.24 -25.03 12.60
CA LEU A 10 4.80 -26.21 11.85
C LEU A 10 3.27 -26.22 11.76
N PRO A 11 2.65 -25.33 10.96
CA PRO A 11 1.21 -25.20 10.93
C PRO A 11 0.54 -26.39 10.25
N ASN A 12 -0.61 -26.82 10.79
CA ASN A 12 -1.49 -27.78 10.12
C ASN A 12 -2.28 -27.11 8.98
N ASN A 13 -3.07 -27.91 8.24
CA ASN A 13 -3.81 -27.39 7.08
C ASN A 13 -4.79 -26.27 7.44
N LYS A 14 -5.49 -26.36 8.59
CA LYS A 14 -6.40 -25.29 9.04
C LYS A 14 -5.66 -23.98 9.32
N GLN A 15 -4.51 -24.07 9.98
CA GLN A 15 -3.67 -22.90 10.29
C GLN A 15 -3.06 -22.29 9.02
N LYS A 16 -2.55 -23.11 8.09
CA LYS A 16 -2.04 -22.63 6.80
C LYS A 16 -3.10 -21.87 6.02
N THR A 17 -4.30 -22.44 5.88
CA THR A 17 -5.42 -21.75 5.23
C THR A 17 -5.69 -20.40 5.89
N LYS A 18 -5.70 -20.33 7.22
CA LYS A 18 -5.93 -19.09 7.93
C LYS A 18 -4.84 -18.04 7.71
N LEU A 19 -3.57 -18.46 7.72
CA LEU A 19 -2.44 -17.59 7.40
C LEU A 19 -2.53 -17.02 5.98
N PHE A 20 -2.92 -17.84 5.00
CA PHE A 20 -3.14 -17.37 3.63
C PHE A 20 -4.31 -16.40 3.53
N GLN A 21 -5.42 -16.63 4.24
CA GLN A 21 -6.53 -15.68 4.32
C GLN A 21 -6.06 -14.32 4.88
N PHE A 22 -5.28 -14.32 5.97
CA PHE A 22 -4.73 -13.08 6.53
C PHE A 22 -3.80 -12.35 5.54
N ALA A 23 -2.90 -13.08 4.88
CA ALA A 23 -2.01 -12.49 3.87
C ALA A 23 -2.80 -11.93 2.67
N GLY A 24 -3.83 -12.63 2.22
CA GLY A 24 -4.73 -12.20 1.15
C GLY A 24 -5.49 -10.92 1.51
N ALA A 25 -6.07 -10.88 2.71
CA ALA A 25 -6.79 -9.70 3.20
C ALA A 25 -5.87 -8.48 3.38
N ALA A 26 -4.66 -8.68 3.90
CA ALA A 26 -3.66 -7.62 4.01
C ALA A 26 -3.28 -7.06 2.62
N ARG A 27 -3.00 -7.94 1.65
CA ARG A 27 -2.68 -7.54 0.27
C ARG A 27 -3.84 -6.79 -0.38
N TYR A 28 -5.06 -7.27 -0.19
CA TYR A 28 -6.26 -6.62 -0.73
C TYR A 28 -6.44 -5.21 -0.16
N ALA A 29 -6.39 -5.04 1.17
CA ALA A 29 -6.54 -3.75 1.80
C ALA A 29 -5.42 -2.75 1.43
N TYR A 30 -4.17 -3.23 1.33
CA TYR A 30 -3.05 -2.42 0.87
C TYR A 30 -3.27 -1.92 -0.56
N ASN A 31 -3.64 -2.82 -1.47
CA ASN A 31 -3.88 -2.49 -2.89
C ASN A 31 -5.09 -1.57 -3.07
N TRP A 32 -6.15 -1.78 -2.29
CA TRP A 32 -7.30 -0.90 -2.28
C TRP A 32 -6.90 0.54 -1.87
N ALA A 33 -6.13 0.67 -0.79
CA ALA A 33 -5.67 1.98 -0.30
C ALA A 33 -4.70 2.64 -1.29
N LEU A 34 -3.82 1.85 -1.92
CA LEU A 34 -2.93 2.30 -2.98
C LEU A 34 -3.72 2.88 -4.17
N ASN A 35 -4.71 2.14 -4.66
CA ASN A 35 -5.56 2.58 -5.77
C ASN A 35 -6.31 3.88 -5.41
N LYS A 36 -6.91 3.95 -4.21
CA LYS A 36 -7.56 5.17 -3.72
C LYS A 36 -6.63 6.39 -3.72
N GLN A 37 -5.42 6.24 -3.21
CA GLN A 37 -4.44 7.34 -3.23
C GLN A 37 -3.99 7.69 -4.64
N MET A 38 -3.89 6.72 -5.55
CA MET A 38 -3.60 6.96 -6.96
C MET A 38 -4.72 7.72 -7.68
N ASP A 39 -5.98 7.40 -7.39
CA ASP A 39 -7.14 8.08 -7.97
C ASP A 39 -7.27 9.50 -7.43
N ASN A 40 -7.19 9.69 -6.10
CA ASN A 40 -7.14 11.01 -5.48
C ASN A 40 -6.04 11.89 -6.09
N PHE A 41 -4.86 11.32 -6.30
CA PHE A 41 -3.76 12.03 -6.95
C PHE A 41 -4.15 12.49 -8.37
N ARG A 42 -4.75 11.61 -9.18
CA ARG A 42 -5.15 11.92 -10.56
C ARG A 42 -6.19 13.03 -10.62
N GLU A 43 -7.05 13.09 -9.62
CA GLU A 43 -8.08 14.12 -9.44
C GLU A 43 -7.55 15.42 -8.81
N GLY A 44 -6.26 15.48 -8.45
CA GLY A 44 -5.63 16.67 -7.87
C GLY A 44 -5.97 16.86 -6.38
N HIS A 45 -6.45 15.82 -5.71
CA HIS A 45 -6.76 15.84 -4.28
C HIS A 45 -5.53 15.61 -3.41
N LYS A 46 -5.64 16.00 -2.14
CA LYS A 46 -4.60 15.77 -1.14
C LYS A 46 -4.53 14.29 -0.74
N ILE A 47 -3.36 13.86 -0.26
CA ILE A 47 -3.18 12.53 0.33
C ILE A 47 -4.19 12.35 1.47
N GLN A 48 -4.99 11.28 1.40
CA GLN A 48 -5.90 10.93 2.49
C GLN A 48 -5.14 10.40 3.71
N THR A 49 -5.65 10.67 4.90
CA THR A 49 -5.05 10.18 6.14
C THR A 49 -5.33 8.68 6.36
N ASP A 50 -4.52 8.03 7.20
CA ASP A 50 -4.76 6.64 7.64
C ASP A 50 -6.18 6.48 8.22
N ASN A 51 -6.65 7.46 8.99
CA ASN A 51 -7.97 7.42 9.60
C ASN A 51 -9.10 7.49 8.56
N ASP A 52 -8.95 8.32 7.52
CA ASP A 52 -9.97 8.47 6.48
C ASP A 52 -10.05 7.22 5.61
N LEU A 53 -8.90 6.70 5.17
CA LEU A 53 -8.83 5.45 4.42
C LEU A 53 -9.40 4.27 5.20
N ARG A 54 -9.12 4.16 6.51
CA ARG A 54 -9.69 3.10 7.36
C ARG A 54 -11.20 3.23 7.52
N ARG A 55 -11.72 4.45 7.61
CA ARG A 55 -13.18 4.69 7.70
C ARG A 55 -13.86 4.23 6.43
N GLU A 56 -13.36 4.63 5.27
CA GLU A 56 -13.87 4.19 3.96
C GLU A 56 -13.73 2.68 3.77
N PHE A 57 -12.59 2.09 4.13
CA PHE A 57 -12.40 0.65 4.03
C PHE A 57 -13.34 -0.13 4.95
N THR A 58 -13.69 0.44 6.11
CA THR A 58 -14.67 -0.19 7.01
C THR A 58 -16.03 -0.28 6.33
N ILE A 59 -16.46 0.76 5.62
CA ILE A 59 -17.71 0.73 4.83
C ILE A 59 -17.63 -0.35 3.76
N LEU A 60 -16.54 -0.39 2.97
CA LEU A 60 -16.34 -1.42 1.94
C LEU A 60 -16.31 -2.84 2.53
N ARG A 61 -15.66 -3.03 3.68
CA ARG A 61 -15.60 -4.33 4.35
C ARG A 61 -16.99 -4.87 4.70
N HIS A 62 -17.97 -3.99 4.93
CA HIS A 62 -19.36 -4.35 5.23
C HIS A 62 -20.29 -4.24 4.02
N SER A 63 -19.76 -4.01 2.81
CA SER A 63 -20.56 -4.03 1.57
C SER A 63 -20.82 -5.45 1.09
N GLU A 64 -21.84 -5.60 0.25
CA GLU A 64 -22.08 -6.83 -0.51
C GLU A 64 -20.83 -7.22 -1.31
N GLY A 65 -20.50 -8.52 -1.31
CA GLY A 65 -19.34 -9.09 -1.99
C GLY A 65 -18.03 -9.01 -1.20
N SER A 66 -18.04 -8.40 -0.02
CA SER A 66 -16.89 -8.29 0.90
C SER A 66 -17.01 -9.16 2.15
N GLU A 67 -17.93 -10.12 2.17
CA GLU A 67 -18.24 -10.97 3.33
C GLU A 67 -17.02 -11.77 3.79
N TRP A 68 -16.15 -12.19 2.86
CA TRP A 68 -14.92 -12.93 3.17
C TRP A 68 -13.92 -12.12 4.02
N LEU A 69 -14.01 -10.78 4.04
CA LEU A 69 -13.21 -9.94 4.94
C LEU A 69 -13.73 -9.98 6.38
N GLN A 70 -14.93 -10.52 6.61
CA GLN A 70 -15.48 -10.74 7.95
C GLN A 70 -14.77 -11.89 8.67
N ASP A 71 -14.27 -12.86 7.92
CA ASP A 71 -13.57 -14.02 8.46
C ASP A 71 -12.17 -13.69 9.00
N VAL A 72 -11.61 -12.53 8.65
CA VAL A 72 -10.30 -12.10 9.13
C VAL A 72 -10.43 -10.97 10.16
N SER A 73 -9.49 -10.93 11.10
CA SER A 73 -9.43 -9.84 12.07
C SER A 73 -9.24 -8.51 11.36
N ASN A 74 -10.09 -7.53 11.70
CA ASN A 74 -10.02 -6.18 11.14
C ASN A 74 -8.67 -5.48 11.45
N ASN A 75 -7.91 -5.96 12.44
CA ASN A 75 -6.57 -5.43 12.70
C ASN A 75 -5.60 -5.68 11.54
N VAL A 76 -5.80 -6.75 10.76
CA VAL A 76 -4.96 -7.08 9.60
C VAL A 76 -5.07 -6.01 8.52
N THR A 77 -6.30 -5.65 8.14
CA THR A 77 -6.57 -4.64 7.12
C THR A 77 -6.21 -3.24 7.60
N LYS A 78 -6.51 -2.92 8.87
CA LYS A 78 -6.09 -1.66 9.52
C LYS A 78 -4.57 -1.47 9.49
N GLN A 79 -3.80 -2.52 9.78
CA GLN A 79 -2.35 -2.43 9.77
C GLN A 79 -1.83 -2.27 8.33
N ALA A 80 -2.36 -3.03 7.37
CA ALA A 80 -1.99 -2.91 5.97
C ALA A 80 -2.20 -1.50 5.39
N ILE A 81 -3.32 -0.85 5.72
CA ILE A 81 -3.60 0.53 5.30
C ILE A 81 -2.59 1.52 5.93
N LYS A 82 -2.24 1.33 7.20
CA LYS A 82 -1.22 2.16 7.85
C LYS A 82 0.16 1.96 7.27
N ASP A 83 0.53 0.73 6.94
CA ASP A 83 1.81 0.43 6.30
C ASP A 83 1.90 1.14 4.94
N LEU A 84 0.80 1.18 4.18
CA LEU A 84 0.70 1.98 2.95
C LEU A 84 0.90 3.48 3.23
N CYS A 85 0.19 4.05 4.22
CA CYS A 85 0.36 5.46 4.57
C CYS A 85 1.80 5.80 5.02
N ILE A 86 2.45 4.91 5.78
CA ILE A 86 3.85 5.04 6.18
C ILE A 86 4.77 4.97 4.95
N ALA A 87 4.53 4.03 4.04
CA ALA A 87 5.29 3.91 2.79
C ALA A 87 5.18 5.18 1.95
N TYR A 88 3.97 5.74 1.79
CA TYR A 88 3.73 7.01 1.10
C TYR A 88 4.50 8.16 1.76
N LYS A 89 4.37 8.32 3.08
CA LYS A 89 5.12 9.34 3.83
C LYS A 89 6.62 9.21 3.62
N ASN A 90 7.15 8.00 3.70
CA ASN A 90 8.57 7.72 3.51
C ASN A 90 9.03 8.01 2.08
N PHE A 91 8.23 7.63 1.09
CA PHE A 91 8.50 7.87 -0.32
C PHE A 91 8.66 9.37 -0.60
N PHE A 92 7.67 10.19 -0.25
CA PHE A 92 7.74 11.64 -0.50
C PHE A 92 8.80 12.34 0.37
N ARG A 93 9.02 11.85 1.60
CA ARG A 93 10.12 12.35 2.41
C ARG A 93 11.46 12.13 1.72
N LYS A 94 11.69 10.93 1.14
CA LYS A 94 12.93 10.62 0.40
C LYS A 94 13.08 11.47 -0.86
N GLN A 95 11.99 11.74 -1.58
CA GLN A 95 12.01 12.60 -2.77
C GLN A 95 12.39 14.07 -2.48
N LYS A 96 12.16 14.54 -1.25
CA LYS A 96 12.51 15.90 -0.80
C LYS A 96 13.94 16.04 -0.29
N GLN A 97 14.68 14.94 -0.14
CA GLN A 97 16.05 14.97 0.39
C GLN A 97 17.04 15.51 -0.66
N PRO A 98 18.06 16.29 -0.25
CA PRO A 98 19.17 16.65 -1.12
C PRO A 98 19.82 15.41 -1.73
N GLY A 99 20.16 15.47 -3.02
CA GLY A 99 20.78 14.36 -3.74
C GLY A 99 19.82 13.26 -4.19
N TYR A 100 18.50 13.43 -4.05
CA TYR A 100 17.54 12.51 -4.68
C TYR A 100 17.67 12.57 -6.22
N ILE A 101 18.11 11.47 -6.81
CA ILE A 101 18.29 11.35 -8.26
C ILE A 101 16.93 11.14 -8.91
N LYS A 102 16.47 12.15 -9.64
CA LYS A 102 15.29 12.04 -10.52
C LYS A 102 15.65 11.29 -11.80
N TYR A 103 14.64 10.77 -12.49
CA TYR A 103 14.85 10.23 -13.83
C TYR A 103 15.38 11.33 -14.76
N SER A 104 16.44 11.02 -15.51
CA SER A 104 16.96 11.93 -16.53
C SER A 104 15.98 12.05 -17.70
N SER A 105 15.99 13.18 -18.41
CA SER A 105 15.13 13.41 -19.58
C SER A 105 15.30 12.31 -20.63
N LYS A 106 16.53 11.80 -20.82
CA LYS A 106 16.82 10.66 -21.70
C LYS A 106 16.07 9.39 -21.28
N LYS A 107 16.02 9.10 -19.97
CA LYS A 107 15.34 7.92 -19.42
C LYS A 107 13.82 8.05 -19.53
N ILE A 108 13.27 9.24 -19.31
CA ILE A 108 11.86 9.54 -19.52
C ILE A 108 11.49 9.31 -20.99
N ALA A 109 12.26 9.88 -21.93
CA ALA A 109 12.04 9.70 -23.37
C ALA A 109 12.12 8.21 -23.79
N HIS A 110 13.08 7.46 -23.25
CA HIS A 110 13.19 6.02 -23.49
C HIS A 110 11.94 5.26 -23.03
N TYR A 111 11.42 5.56 -21.83
CA TYR A 111 10.21 4.90 -21.32
C TYR A 111 8.98 5.22 -22.15
N ASN A 112 8.81 6.47 -22.57
CA ASN A 112 7.72 6.86 -23.49
C ASN A 112 7.83 6.08 -24.81
N ARG A 113 9.04 5.90 -25.35
CA ARG A 113 9.27 5.15 -26.61
C ARG A 113 8.88 3.68 -26.51
N ILE A 114 9.09 3.03 -25.37
CA ILE A 114 8.74 1.61 -25.17
C ILE A 114 7.30 1.41 -24.66
N GLY A 115 6.47 2.47 -24.67
CA GLY A 115 5.09 2.40 -24.18
C GLY A 115 4.96 2.24 -22.67
N LYS A 116 6.03 2.53 -21.91
CA LYS A 116 6.01 2.49 -20.45
C LYS A 116 5.63 3.86 -19.90
N ASN A 117 4.40 3.99 -19.43
CA ASN A 117 3.95 5.19 -18.74
C ASN A 117 4.59 5.25 -17.34
N LEU A 118 5.49 6.21 -17.13
CA LEU A 118 5.96 6.56 -15.80
C LEU A 118 4.76 7.01 -14.95
N THR A 119 4.70 6.54 -13.71
CA THR A 119 3.66 7.02 -12.79
C THR A 119 3.92 8.49 -12.49
N VAL A 120 2.89 9.26 -12.15
CA VAL A 120 3.08 10.69 -11.87
C VAL A 120 3.99 10.91 -10.63
N TYR A 121 4.09 9.90 -9.75
CA TYR A 121 5.07 9.82 -8.66
C TYR A 121 6.53 9.81 -9.14
N ASP A 122 6.79 9.27 -10.34
CA ASP A 122 8.11 9.21 -10.96
C ASP A 122 8.55 10.58 -11.52
N MET A 123 7.61 11.50 -11.76
CA MET A 123 7.87 12.75 -12.47
C MET A 123 7.95 13.99 -11.57
N ASN A 124 7.00 14.20 -10.65
CA ASN A 124 6.86 15.50 -9.95
C ASN A 124 6.69 15.45 -8.42
N GLY A 125 6.64 14.26 -7.81
CA GLY A 125 6.19 14.12 -6.41
C GLY A 125 4.68 14.42 -6.25
N HIS A 126 4.13 14.22 -5.04
CA HIS A 126 2.70 14.47 -4.76
C HIS A 126 2.32 15.95 -4.93
N PRO A 127 1.13 16.32 -5.46
CA PRO A 127 0.64 17.69 -5.41
C PRO A 127 0.42 18.03 -3.93
N LYS A 128 0.75 19.27 -3.55
CA LYS A 128 0.65 19.73 -2.17
C LYS A 128 -0.77 19.62 -1.61
#